data_AF-A0AAV4J4M7-F1
#
_entry.id   AF-A0AAV4J4M7-F1
#
_cell.length_a   1.000
_cell.length_b   1.000
_cell.length_c   1.000
_cell.angle_alpha   90.00
_cell.angle_beta   90.00
_cell.angle_gamma   90.00
#
_symmetry.space_group_name_H-M   'P 1'
#
loop_
_entity.id
_entity.type
_entity.pdbx_description
1 polymer ?
#
loop_
_entity_poly.entity_id
_entity_poly.type
_entity_poly.pdbx_seq_one_letter_code
_entity_poly.pdbx_strand_id
1 'polypeptide(L)'
;MGLYFWYVPITDRPVSRTNLVALTVLLTLFQLELCAGQASVDAESQSSFKIVPGKRLSSGVTEIETVVREGLTLQQCAILCKVECGMFDFSASFNVCTTFRERNYDYGIQLSLDTGWTWAYKRRHTTITNEGWTLVFRAQAKTSVSAYNTWTDPQATTDNPVEDSFPHACLRLEYYTSCDRHFRSHVIDSWVNIDKARSAAPKLMPDML
;
A
#
# COMPACT_ATOMS: atom_id res chain seq x y z
N MET A 1 4.18 25.24 1.15
CA MET A 1 5.08 24.22 0.54
C MET A 1 4.21 23.08 0.06
N GLY A 2 4.27 22.73 -1.24
CA GLY A 2 3.37 21.75 -1.85
C GLY A 2 3.95 20.34 -1.85
N LEU A 3 3.08 19.33 -1.75
CA LEU A 3 3.39 17.98 -2.21
C LEU A 3 2.99 17.87 -3.67
N TYR A 4 3.65 17.01 -4.44
CA TYR A 4 3.22 16.70 -5.81
C TYR A 4 3.13 15.21 -5.96
N PHE A 5 1.99 14.75 -6.47
CA PHE A 5 1.73 13.35 -6.75
C PHE A 5 1.56 13.18 -8.25
N TRP A 6 2.12 12.11 -8.79
CA TRP A 6 1.91 11.71 -10.18
C TRP A 6 1.24 10.36 -10.19
N TYR A 7 0.18 10.26 -10.97
CA TYR A 7 -0.62 9.06 -11.11
C TYR A 7 -0.77 8.66 -12.57
N VAL A 8 -0.88 7.35 -12.80
CA VAL A 8 -1.24 6.74 -14.09
C VAL A 8 -2.47 5.84 -13.93
N PRO A 9 -3.38 5.73 -14.91
CA PRO A 9 -4.56 4.88 -14.80
C PRO A 9 -4.16 3.41 -14.81
N ILE A 10 -4.92 2.58 -14.09
CA ILE A 10 -4.85 1.12 -14.22
C ILE A 10 -5.59 0.76 -15.51
N THR A 11 -4.85 0.34 -16.53
CA THR A 11 -5.45 -0.15 -17.77
C THR A 11 -5.66 -1.66 -17.67
N ASP A 12 -6.91 -2.12 -17.54
CA ASP A 12 -7.27 -3.56 -17.56
C ASP A 12 -7.15 -4.20 -18.96
N ARG A 13 -6.68 -3.47 -19.96
CA ARG A 13 -6.55 -4.00 -21.32
C ARG A 13 -5.20 -4.70 -21.47
N PRO A 14 -5.16 -6.00 -21.81
CA PRO A 14 -3.97 -6.60 -22.36
C PRO A 14 -3.71 -5.92 -23.72
N VAL A 15 -2.67 -5.10 -23.81
CA VAL A 15 -2.29 -4.51 -25.10
C VAL A 15 -1.56 -5.57 -25.91
N SER A 16 -2.20 -5.90 -27.04
CA SER A 16 -1.68 -6.74 -28.12
C SER A 16 -0.25 -6.36 -28.48
N ARG A 17 0.63 -7.37 -28.53
CA ARG A 17 1.98 -7.28 -29.10
C ARG A 17 1.90 -6.88 -30.58
N THR A 18 1.87 -5.60 -30.87
CA THR A 18 2.13 -5.11 -32.24
C THR A 18 2.97 -3.84 -32.17
N ASN A 19 4.19 -4.01 -31.69
CA ASN A 19 5.39 -3.31 -32.15
C ASN A 19 6.58 -4.12 -31.63
N LEU A 20 6.88 -5.16 -32.40
CA LEU A 20 7.97 -6.09 -32.17
C LEU A 20 8.99 -5.88 -33.29
N VAL A 21 10.00 -5.05 -33.03
CA VAL A 21 11.34 -5.27 -33.58
C VAL A 21 12.33 -4.98 -32.46
N ALA A 22 13.24 -5.94 -32.25
CA ALA A 22 14.33 -5.97 -31.27
C ALA A 22 13.93 -6.40 -29.86
N LEU A 23 13.81 -7.71 -29.63
CA LEU A 23 14.89 -8.47 -28.99
C LEU A 23 14.55 -9.96 -29.01
N THR A 24 15.26 -10.70 -29.85
CA THR A 24 15.23 -12.15 -29.92
C THR A 24 16.22 -12.70 -28.89
N VAL A 25 15.91 -13.88 -28.32
CA VAL A 25 16.79 -14.79 -27.56
C VAL A 25 16.96 -14.39 -26.08
N LEU A 26 16.49 -15.11 -25.05
CA LEU A 26 16.57 -16.55 -24.74
C LEU A 26 15.50 -16.90 -23.68
N LEU A 27 14.56 -17.81 -23.96
CA LEU A 27 13.63 -18.37 -22.97
C LEU A 27 13.25 -19.80 -23.36
N THR A 28 13.92 -20.77 -22.73
CA THR A 28 13.58 -22.19 -22.58
C THR A 28 14.49 -22.67 -21.44
N LEU A 29 14.11 -23.33 -20.35
CA LEU A 29 13.02 -24.24 -20.03
C LEU A 29 12.78 -24.14 -18.50
N PHE A 30 11.55 -24.33 -18.01
CA PHE A 30 11.15 -25.55 -17.29
C PHE A 30 9.70 -25.44 -16.81
N GLN A 31 9.02 -26.58 -16.93
CA GLN A 31 7.59 -26.81 -16.85
C GLN A 31 7.22 -27.34 -15.45
N LEU A 32 6.01 -27.00 -15.02
CA LEU A 32 5.13 -27.65 -14.03
C LEU A 32 5.69 -28.73 -13.10
N GLU A 33 5.44 -28.54 -11.80
CA GLU A 33 5.06 -29.63 -10.90
C GLU A 33 3.95 -29.15 -9.93
N LEU A 34 2.77 -29.76 -10.09
CA LEU A 34 1.65 -29.76 -9.16
C LEU A 34 1.78 -31.04 -8.32
N CYS A 35 2.03 -30.90 -7.00
CA CYS A 35 1.37 -31.66 -5.93
C CYS A 35 2.02 -31.42 -4.56
N ALA A 36 1.18 -31.51 -3.53
CA ALA A 36 1.46 -31.62 -2.09
C ALA A 36 1.72 -30.32 -1.31
N GLY A 37 0.84 -30.03 -0.33
CA GLY A 37 1.17 -29.13 0.76
C GLY A 37 0.02 -28.32 1.40
N GLN A 38 -1.13 -28.93 1.74
CA GLN A 38 -2.01 -28.34 2.76
C GLN A 38 -1.35 -28.50 4.14
N ALA A 39 -0.41 -27.61 4.48
CA ALA A 39 0.09 -27.36 5.85
C ALA A 39 1.09 -26.18 5.87
N SER A 40 0.68 -24.96 5.48
CA SER A 40 1.48 -23.74 5.79
C SER A 40 0.70 -22.43 5.88
N VAL A 41 -0.63 -22.47 5.79
CA VAL A 41 -1.48 -21.25 5.76
C VAL A 41 -1.38 -20.42 7.05
N ASP A 42 -0.96 -21.05 8.16
CA ASP A 42 -0.93 -20.42 9.48
C ASP A 42 0.27 -19.47 9.70
N ALA A 43 1.41 -19.71 9.05
CA ALA A 43 2.60 -18.86 9.21
C ALA A 43 2.64 -17.67 8.23
N GLU A 44 2.02 -17.82 7.06
CA GLU A 44 2.05 -16.81 6.00
C GLU A 44 1.07 -15.64 6.27
N SER A 45 -0.04 -15.93 6.96
CA SER A 45 -1.05 -14.93 7.35
C SER A 45 -0.48 -13.83 8.26
N GLN A 46 0.30 -14.18 9.30
CA GLN A 46 0.93 -13.17 10.17
C GLN A 46 2.04 -12.38 9.46
N SER A 47 2.72 -12.99 8.47
CA SER A 47 3.78 -12.33 7.70
C SER A 47 3.24 -11.20 6.80
N SER A 48 1.97 -11.29 6.40
CA SER A 48 1.36 -10.35 5.47
C SER A 48 0.92 -9.04 6.12
N PHE A 49 0.82 -8.99 7.44
CA PHE A 49 0.33 -7.82 8.18
C PHE A 49 1.41 -7.19 9.07
N LYS A 50 1.43 -5.86 9.13
CA LYS A 50 2.13 -5.11 10.18
C LYS A 50 1.18 -4.97 11.34
N ILE A 51 1.61 -5.42 12.51
CA ILE A 51 0.85 -5.33 13.75
C ILE A 51 1.34 -4.11 14.53
N VAL A 52 0.40 -3.27 14.98
CA VAL A 52 0.65 -2.03 15.72
C VAL A 52 -0.23 -2.03 16.99
N PRO A 53 0.31 -2.49 18.13
CA PRO A 53 -0.41 -2.47 19.40
C PRO A 53 -0.67 -1.05 19.90
N GLY A 54 -1.71 -0.88 20.71
CA GLY A 54 -2.03 0.39 21.36
C GLY A 54 -2.65 1.44 20.44
N LYS A 55 -3.15 1.01 19.28
CA LYS A 55 -3.74 1.85 18.25
C LYS A 55 -5.06 1.25 17.80
N ARG A 56 -5.96 2.13 17.40
CA ARG A 56 -7.27 1.81 16.84
C ARG A 56 -7.65 2.83 15.78
N LEU A 57 -8.41 2.42 14.78
CA LEU A 57 -9.02 3.31 13.80
C LEU A 57 -10.19 4.05 14.43
N SER A 58 -10.19 5.37 14.29
CA SER A 58 -11.21 6.24 14.89
C SER A 58 -12.20 6.79 13.86
N SER A 59 -11.77 7.02 12.62
CA SER A 59 -12.61 7.55 11.54
C SER A 59 -11.95 7.38 10.16
N GLY A 60 -12.70 7.69 9.10
CA GLY A 60 -12.20 7.68 7.72
C GLY A 60 -12.04 6.29 7.12
N VAL A 61 -12.78 5.32 7.64
CA VAL A 61 -12.75 3.92 7.20
C VAL A 61 -14.17 3.39 6.97
N THR A 62 -14.27 2.46 6.04
CA THR A 62 -15.46 1.68 5.70
C THR A 62 -15.31 0.31 6.33
N GLU A 63 -16.12 0.05 7.36
CA GLU A 63 -16.23 -1.26 7.97
C GLU A 63 -16.78 -2.27 6.95
N ILE A 64 -16.08 -3.40 6.80
CA ILE A 64 -16.56 -4.55 6.01
C ILE A 64 -17.32 -5.50 6.91
N GLU A 65 -16.69 -5.93 8.01
CA GLU A 65 -17.21 -6.96 8.90
C GLU A 65 -16.67 -6.75 10.31
N THR A 66 -17.56 -6.85 11.30
CA THR A 66 -17.22 -6.97 12.72
C THR A 66 -17.65 -8.33 13.27
N VAL A 67 -16.71 -9.02 13.92
CA VAL A 67 -16.94 -10.31 14.57
C VAL A 67 -16.66 -10.17 16.06
N VAL A 68 -17.63 -10.53 16.89
CA VAL A 68 -17.49 -10.64 18.35
C VAL A 68 -17.63 -12.10 18.75
N ARG A 69 -16.60 -12.70 19.31
CA ARG A 69 -16.59 -14.12 19.71
C ARG A 69 -15.56 -14.40 20.78
N GLU A 70 -15.96 -15.07 21.86
CA GLU A 70 -15.00 -15.49 22.91
C GLU A 70 -13.85 -16.33 22.34
N GLY A 71 -12.64 -16.06 22.83
CA GLY A 71 -11.44 -16.75 22.39
C GLY A 71 -10.97 -16.37 20.99
N LEU A 72 -11.47 -15.25 20.44
CA LEU A 72 -10.98 -14.70 19.17
C LEU A 72 -9.51 -14.33 19.29
N THR A 73 -8.70 -14.78 18.33
CA THR A 73 -7.27 -14.48 18.30
C THR A 73 -6.94 -13.46 17.20
N LEU A 74 -5.80 -12.78 17.35
CA LEU A 74 -5.28 -11.86 16.32
C LEU A 74 -5.10 -12.56 14.97
N GLN A 75 -4.67 -13.82 14.97
CA GLN A 75 -4.49 -14.63 13.77
C GLN A 75 -5.83 -14.94 13.09
N GLN A 76 -6.87 -15.26 13.86
CA GLN A 76 -8.21 -15.43 13.32
C GLN A 76 -8.73 -14.12 12.70
N CYS A 77 -8.44 -12.97 13.31
CA CYS A 77 -8.79 -11.67 12.74
C CYS A 77 -8.05 -11.40 11.41
N ALA A 78 -6.76 -11.75 11.32
CA ALA A 78 -6.01 -11.66 10.06
C ALA A 78 -6.59 -12.56 8.95
N ILE A 79 -7.09 -13.76 9.30
CA ILE A 79 -7.75 -14.67 8.35
C ILE A 79 -9.10 -14.09 7.88
N LEU A 80 -9.84 -13.41 8.75
CA LEU A 80 -11.09 -12.72 8.39
C LEU A 80 -10.85 -11.56 7.41
N CYS A 81 -9.66 -10.94 7.45
CA CYS A 81 -9.25 -9.90 6.51
C CYS A 81 -8.91 -10.47 5.12
N LYS A 82 -9.97 -10.75 4.33
CA LYS A 82 -9.94 -11.31 2.96
C LYS A 82 -9.27 -10.38 1.93
N VAL A 83 -9.44 -10.68 0.63
CA VAL A 83 -8.85 -9.92 -0.48
C VAL A 83 -9.20 -8.44 -0.44
N GLU A 84 -10.48 -8.11 -0.20
CA GLU A 84 -10.99 -6.72 -0.18
C GLU A 84 -10.62 -5.92 1.07
N CYS A 85 -10.15 -6.60 2.12
CA CYS A 85 -9.76 -5.96 3.37
C CYS A 85 -8.33 -5.42 3.27
N GLY A 86 -8.11 -4.17 3.61
CA GLY A 86 -6.76 -3.58 3.64
C GLY A 86 -6.15 -3.55 5.05
N MET A 87 -6.99 -3.50 6.09
CA MET A 87 -6.59 -3.44 7.48
C MET A 87 -7.67 -3.98 8.43
N PHE A 88 -7.31 -4.22 9.67
CA PHE A 88 -8.23 -4.63 10.72
C PHE A 88 -7.80 -4.09 12.09
N ASP A 89 -8.76 -4.00 13.00
CA ASP A 89 -8.51 -3.77 14.42
C ASP A 89 -8.96 -4.99 15.22
N PHE A 90 -8.23 -5.30 16.28
CA PHE A 90 -8.48 -6.43 17.16
C PHE A 90 -8.38 -6.01 18.62
N SER A 91 -9.31 -6.49 19.45
CA SER A 91 -9.17 -6.42 20.91
C SER A 91 -9.45 -7.78 21.55
N ALA A 92 -8.43 -8.29 22.25
CA ALA A 92 -8.56 -9.50 23.05
C ALA A 92 -9.50 -9.30 24.25
N SER A 93 -9.47 -8.11 24.87
CA SER A 93 -10.32 -7.79 26.03
C SER A 93 -11.81 -7.75 25.68
N PHE A 94 -12.13 -7.24 24.50
CA PHE A 94 -13.51 -7.16 24.01
C PHE A 94 -13.90 -8.34 23.10
N ASN A 95 -12.97 -9.28 22.86
CA ASN A 95 -13.19 -10.43 21.97
C ASN A 95 -13.74 -10.01 20.58
N VAL A 96 -13.24 -8.89 20.05
CA VAL A 96 -13.76 -8.28 18.82
C VAL A 96 -12.68 -8.11 17.76
N CYS A 97 -13.05 -8.35 16.51
CA CYS A 97 -12.27 -8.09 15.32
C CYS A 97 -13.12 -7.27 14.36
N THR A 98 -12.60 -6.17 13.86
CA THR A 98 -13.25 -5.36 12.83
C THR A 98 -12.32 -5.24 11.64
N THR A 99 -12.83 -5.54 10.44
CA THR A 99 -12.08 -5.45 9.18
C THR A 99 -12.55 -4.26 8.36
N PHE A 100 -11.62 -3.65 7.62
CA PHE A 100 -11.87 -2.42 6.87
C PHE A 100 -11.37 -2.54 5.44
N ARG A 101 -12.06 -1.85 4.53
CA ARG A 101 -11.71 -1.84 3.10
C ARG A 101 -10.43 -1.08 2.82
N GLU A 102 -10.22 0.00 3.55
CA GLU A 102 -9.14 0.93 3.31
C GLU A 102 -7.78 0.30 3.60
N ARG A 103 -6.76 0.84 2.97
CA ARG A 103 -5.35 0.52 3.17
C ARG A 103 -4.71 1.61 4.01
N ASN A 104 -3.61 1.31 4.68
CA ASN A 104 -2.99 2.23 5.65
C ASN A 104 -2.49 3.57 5.05
N TYR A 105 -2.45 3.66 3.72
CA TYR A 105 -2.10 4.86 2.95
C TYR A 105 -3.30 5.57 2.31
N ASP A 106 -4.52 5.04 2.45
CA ASP A 106 -5.70 5.73 1.94
C ASP A 106 -5.97 7.02 2.74
N TYR A 107 -6.66 7.96 2.09
CA TYR A 107 -6.90 9.31 2.62
C TYR A 107 -7.95 9.31 3.73
N GLY A 108 -7.83 10.23 4.69
CA GLY A 108 -8.85 10.47 5.72
C GLY A 108 -8.80 9.53 6.92
N ILE A 109 -7.93 8.52 6.92
CA ILE A 109 -7.82 7.56 8.01
C ILE A 109 -7.21 8.21 9.26
N GLN A 110 -7.97 8.17 10.35
CA GLN A 110 -7.51 8.64 11.65
C GLN A 110 -7.28 7.48 12.61
N LEU A 111 -6.18 7.55 13.35
CA LEU A 111 -5.82 6.56 14.38
C LEU A 111 -5.87 7.22 15.75
N SER A 112 -6.53 6.58 16.70
CA SER A 112 -6.49 6.93 18.12
C SER A 112 -5.48 6.06 18.87
N LEU A 113 -4.99 6.57 20.01
CA LEU A 113 -4.27 5.77 20.99
C LEU A 113 -5.29 5.01 21.84
N ASP A 114 -5.19 3.69 21.86
CA ASP A 114 -6.06 2.84 22.67
C ASP A 114 -5.32 1.54 23.03
N THR A 115 -4.86 1.44 24.28
CA THR A 115 -3.99 0.34 24.75
C THR A 115 -4.69 -1.01 24.78
N GLY A 116 -6.03 -1.04 24.72
CA GLY A 116 -6.81 -2.27 24.65
C GLY A 116 -6.96 -2.84 23.24
N TRP A 117 -6.43 -2.16 22.23
CA TRP A 117 -6.62 -2.47 20.82
C TRP A 117 -5.29 -2.65 20.08
N THR A 118 -5.37 -3.42 19.00
CA THR A 118 -4.28 -3.67 18.07
C THR A 118 -4.78 -3.37 16.67
N TRP A 119 -4.14 -2.40 16.02
CA TRP A 119 -4.36 -2.10 14.61
C TRP A 119 -3.38 -2.91 13.76
N ALA A 120 -3.85 -3.44 12.64
CA ALA A 120 -3.01 -4.19 11.72
C ALA A 120 -3.36 -3.87 10.26
N TYR A 121 -2.36 -3.82 9.39
CA TYR A 121 -2.53 -3.50 7.97
C TYR A 121 -1.64 -4.36 7.09
N LYS A 122 -2.04 -4.63 5.85
CA LYS A 122 -1.24 -5.42 4.89
C LYS A 122 0.10 -4.72 4.60
N ARG A 123 1.23 -5.43 4.70
CA ARG A 123 2.59 -4.88 4.44
C ARG A 123 2.93 -4.78 2.97
N ARG A 124 2.61 -5.85 2.23
CA ARG A 124 3.07 -6.01 0.86
C ARG A 124 2.12 -5.29 -0.07
N HIS A 125 2.54 -4.11 -0.48
CA HIS A 125 1.95 -3.40 -1.60
C HIS A 125 2.89 -3.50 -2.78
N THR A 126 2.47 -4.23 -3.81
CA THR A 126 3.15 -4.23 -5.11
C THR A 126 2.96 -2.89 -5.80
N THR A 127 1.80 -2.26 -5.59
CA THR A 127 1.43 -0.99 -6.22
C THR A 127 0.52 -0.19 -5.30
N ILE A 128 0.76 1.12 -5.20
CA ILE A 128 -0.07 2.05 -4.44
C ILE A 128 -1.15 2.57 -5.38
N THR A 129 -2.41 2.22 -5.11
CA THR A 129 -3.53 2.59 -5.98
C THR A 129 -4.62 3.36 -5.25
N ASN A 130 -5.22 4.32 -5.93
CA ASN A 130 -6.32 5.16 -5.44
C ASN A 130 -7.28 5.44 -6.59
N GLU A 131 -8.56 5.04 -6.45
CA GLU A 131 -9.62 5.29 -7.44
C GLU A 131 -9.27 4.86 -8.88
N GLY A 132 -8.62 3.70 -9.03
CA GLY A 132 -8.20 3.19 -10.35
C GLY A 132 -6.94 3.86 -10.91
N TRP A 133 -6.23 4.64 -10.10
CA TRP A 133 -4.94 5.24 -10.44
C TRP A 133 -3.81 4.64 -9.61
N THR A 134 -2.65 4.45 -10.22
CA THR A 134 -1.40 4.03 -9.57
C THR A 134 -0.53 5.24 -9.28
N LEU A 135 -0.10 5.42 -8.02
CA LEU A 135 0.90 6.42 -7.64
C LEU A 135 2.25 5.99 -8.21
N VAL A 136 2.84 6.83 -9.05
CA VAL A 136 4.17 6.57 -9.64
C VAL A 136 5.25 7.42 -8.99
N PHE A 137 4.90 8.62 -8.52
CA PHE A 137 5.86 9.50 -7.86
C PHE A 137 5.19 10.41 -6.85
N ARG A 138 5.87 10.64 -5.72
CA ARG A 138 5.49 11.66 -4.72
C ARG A 138 6.71 12.48 -4.34
N ALA A 139 6.67 13.76 -4.65
CA ALA A 139 7.61 14.73 -4.12
C ALA A 139 7.10 15.30 -2.79
N GLN A 140 8.02 15.41 -1.83
CA GLN A 140 7.77 15.95 -0.50
C GLN A 140 8.66 17.18 -0.30
N ALA A 141 8.08 18.30 0.08
CA ALA A 141 8.89 19.47 0.42
C ALA A 141 9.59 19.28 1.78
N LYS A 142 10.70 20.00 1.99
CA LYS A 142 11.52 19.97 3.23
C LYS A 142 12.22 18.64 3.50
N THR A 143 12.28 17.74 2.53
CA THR A 143 13.26 16.65 2.53
C THR A 143 14.55 17.24 1.99
N SER A 144 15.70 17.01 2.64
CA SER A 144 17.03 17.43 2.13
C SER A 144 17.46 16.68 0.84
N VAL A 145 16.51 16.02 0.17
CA VAL A 145 16.64 15.19 -1.01
C VAL A 145 16.06 15.93 -2.21
N SER A 146 16.76 15.87 -3.35
CA SER A 146 16.31 16.49 -4.61
C SER A 146 15.24 15.64 -5.28
N ALA A 147 14.05 16.21 -5.48
CA ALA A 147 12.96 15.55 -6.21
C ALA A 147 13.34 15.19 -7.64
N TYR A 148 14.08 16.06 -8.32
CA TYR A 148 14.53 15.78 -9.69
C TYR A 148 15.50 14.60 -9.72
N ASN A 149 16.48 14.55 -8.79
CA ASN A 149 17.44 13.45 -8.77
C ASN A 149 16.74 12.13 -8.46
N THR A 150 15.81 12.11 -7.49
CA THR A 150 15.03 10.90 -7.21
C THR A 150 14.18 10.51 -8.41
N TRP A 151 13.52 11.45 -9.09
CA TRP A 151 12.74 11.14 -10.29
C TRP A 151 13.57 10.42 -11.36
N THR A 152 14.76 10.93 -11.65
CA THR A 152 15.64 10.40 -12.71
C THR A 152 16.46 9.18 -12.32
N ASP A 153 16.54 8.82 -11.04
CA ASP A 153 17.36 7.72 -10.56
C ASP A 153 16.60 6.37 -10.58
N PRO A 154 16.92 5.45 -11.50
CA PRO A 154 16.26 4.15 -11.58
C PRO A 154 16.55 3.25 -10.37
N GLN A 155 17.58 3.55 -9.57
CA GLN A 155 17.88 2.80 -8.34
C GLN A 155 17.10 3.31 -7.13
N ALA A 156 16.40 4.44 -7.26
CA ALA A 156 15.63 5.03 -6.17
C ALA A 156 14.19 4.48 -6.07
N THR A 157 13.91 3.28 -6.60
CA THR A 157 12.58 2.66 -6.55
C THR A 157 12.22 2.27 -5.12
N THR A 158 11.04 2.71 -4.67
CA THR A 158 10.53 2.52 -3.31
C THR A 158 9.35 1.55 -3.24
N ASP A 159 9.04 0.86 -4.33
CA ASP A 159 7.93 -0.09 -4.42
C ASP A 159 8.36 -1.45 -5.01
N ASN A 160 7.41 -2.40 -5.00
CA ASN A 160 7.54 -3.77 -5.51
C ASN A 160 8.66 -4.64 -4.88
N PRO A 161 8.49 -5.06 -3.60
CA PRO A 161 7.50 -4.56 -2.65
C PRO A 161 7.96 -3.24 -2.04
N VAL A 162 7.02 -2.43 -1.54
CA VAL A 162 7.39 -1.35 -0.61
C VAL A 162 8.15 -1.96 0.56
N GLU A 163 9.35 -1.45 0.81
CA GLU A 163 10.17 -1.94 1.93
C GLU A 163 9.48 -1.67 3.27
N ASP A 164 9.61 -2.60 4.23
CA ASP A 164 9.14 -2.40 5.61
C ASP A 164 9.81 -1.17 6.27
N SER A 165 10.99 -0.77 5.79
CA SER A 165 11.74 0.41 6.21
C SER A 165 11.09 1.72 5.73
N PHE A 166 10.28 1.67 4.67
CA PHE A 166 9.64 2.84 4.09
C PHE A 166 8.55 3.33 5.03
N PRO A 167 8.60 4.60 5.49
CA PRO A 167 7.55 5.12 6.35
C PRO A 167 6.24 5.13 5.57
N HIS A 168 5.29 4.26 5.92
CA HIS A 168 4.04 4.12 5.17
C HIS A 168 3.19 5.40 5.23
N ALA A 169 3.41 6.25 6.24
CA ALA A 169 2.84 7.59 6.28
C ALA A 169 3.28 8.46 5.08
N CYS A 170 4.38 8.13 4.41
CA CYS A 170 4.85 8.78 3.18
C CYS A 170 4.20 8.25 1.92
N LEU A 171 3.42 7.18 2.02
CA LEU A 171 2.51 6.74 0.98
C LEU A 171 1.15 7.43 1.10
N ARG A 172 0.84 8.03 2.26
CA ARG A 172 -0.39 8.80 2.45
C ARG A 172 -0.39 10.04 1.57
N LEU A 173 -1.57 10.36 1.05
CA LEU A 173 -1.80 11.52 0.18
C LEU A 173 -1.95 12.83 0.95
N GLU A 174 -1.87 12.76 2.27
CA GLU A 174 -1.89 13.90 3.17
C GLU A 174 -0.49 14.46 3.42
N TYR A 175 -0.46 15.71 3.88
CA TYR A 175 0.77 16.31 4.35
C TYR A 175 1.18 15.66 5.67
N TYR A 176 2.26 14.88 5.62
CA TYR A 176 2.85 14.26 6.79
C TYR A 176 4.20 14.90 7.08
N THR A 177 4.31 15.53 8.25
CA THR A 177 5.50 16.28 8.67
C THR A 177 6.73 15.41 8.86
N SER A 178 6.56 14.10 9.06
CA SER A 178 7.66 13.17 9.32
C SER A 178 8.16 12.43 8.09
N CYS A 179 7.76 12.84 6.88
CA CYS A 179 8.29 12.25 5.67
C CYS A 179 9.62 12.87 5.27
N ASP A 180 10.67 12.07 5.33
CA ASP A 180 12.06 12.45 5.07
C ASP A 180 12.51 12.15 3.63
N ARG A 181 11.67 11.51 2.82
CA ARG A 181 12.00 11.05 1.47
C ARG A 181 10.84 11.18 0.48
N HIS A 182 11.19 11.10 -0.80
CA HIS A 182 10.24 10.97 -1.90
C HIS A 182 9.83 9.51 -2.10
N PHE A 183 8.69 9.30 -2.75
CA PHE A 183 8.30 7.99 -3.26
C PHE A 183 8.51 7.97 -4.77
N ARG A 184 9.06 6.87 -5.28
CA ARG A 184 9.26 6.62 -6.71
C ARG A 184 8.94 5.17 -7.02
N SER A 185 8.07 4.95 -7.99
CA SER A 185 7.69 3.62 -8.44
C SER A 185 8.60 3.11 -9.56
N HIS A 186 8.90 1.81 -9.56
CA HIS A 186 9.50 1.09 -10.68
C HIS A 186 8.66 1.17 -11.98
N VAL A 187 7.38 1.53 -11.88
CA VAL A 187 6.51 1.77 -13.05
C VAL A 187 7.05 2.90 -13.94
N ILE A 188 7.79 3.87 -13.38
CA ILE A 188 8.39 4.97 -14.17
C ILE A 188 9.46 4.43 -15.13
N ASP A 189 10.25 3.43 -14.70
CA ASP A 189 11.36 2.88 -15.50
C ASP A 189 10.87 2.07 -16.71
N SER A 190 9.64 1.57 -16.62
CA SER A 190 9.00 0.73 -17.63
C SER A 190 7.74 1.39 -18.19
N TRP A 191 7.73 2.72 -18.27
CA TRP A 191 6.60 3.51 -18.78
C TRP A 191 6.23 3.14 -20.22
N VAL A 192 5.34 2.18 -20.34
CA VAL A 192 4.71 1.74 -21.58
C VAL A 192 3.20 1.75 -21.38
N ASN A 193 2.44 2.05 -22.44
CA ASN A 193 0.97 2.04 -22.42
C ASN A 193 0.32 3.00 -21.40
N ILE A 194 0.93 4.16 -21.16
CA ILE A 194 0.35 5.20 -20.29
C ILE A 194 -0.55 6.11 -21.11
N ASP A 195 -1.87 5.90 -21.00
CA ASP A 195 -2.86 6.71 -21.73
C ASP A 195 -3.08 8.10 -21.10
N LYS A 196 -2.92 8.19 -19.78
CA LYS A 196 -3.19 9.42 -19.01
C LYS A 196 -2.18 9.55 -17.87
N ALA A 197 -1.85 10.79 -17.54
CA ALA A 197 -1.18 11.13 -16.29
C ALA A 197 -1.94 12.26 -15.62
N ARG A 198 -2.07 12.20 -14.29
CA ARG A 198 -2.58 13.33 -13.50
C ARG A 198 -1.56 13.73 -12.45
N SER A 199 -1.40 15.03 -12.28
CA SER A 199 -0.70 15.59 -11.13
C SER A 199 -1.72 16.07 -10.11
N ALA A 200 -1.44 15.81 -8.84
CA ALA A 200 -2.20 16.38 -7.73
C ALA A 200 -1.26 17.15 -6.82
N ALA A 201 -1.69 18.34 -6.39
CA ALA A 201 -1.13 19.01 -5.23
C ALA A 201 -2.13 18.83 -4.07
N PRO A 202 -1.66 18.61 -2.83
CA PRO A 202 -2.54 18.54 -1.69
C PRO A 202 -3.25 19.89 -1.58
N LYS A 203 -4.56 19.86 -1.30
CA LYS A 203 -5.27 21.06 -0.85
C LYS A 203 -4.54 21.55 0.40
N LEU A 204 -4.00 22.77 0.34
CA LEU A 204 -3.49 23.44 1.52
C LEU A 204 -4.64 23.50 2.54
N MET A 205 -4.47 22.90 3.72
CA MET A 205 -5.38 23.17 4.82
C MET A 205 -5.24 24.65 5.18
N PRO A 206 -6.31 25.46 5.08
CA PRO A 206 -6.22 26.91 5.20
C PRO A 206 -5.79 27.39 6.60
N ASP A 207 -5.82 26.53 7.61
CA ASP A 207 -5.65 26.92 9.03
C ASP A 207 -4.20 26.87 9.54
N MET A 208 -3.19 26.88 8.66
CA MET A 208 -1.76 26.86 9.02
C MET A 208 -0.96 28.05 8.43
N LEU A 209 -1.61 29.19 8.18
CA LEU A 209 -0.97 30.46 7.82
C LEU A 209 -1.06 31.48 8.95
#